data_AF-A0A3D4JGK5-F1
#
_entry.id   AF-A0A3D4JGK5-F1
#
_cell.length_a   1.000
_cell.length_b   1.000
_cell.length_c   1.000
_cell.angle_alpha   90.00
_cell.angle_beta   90.00
_cell.angle_gamma   90.00
#
_symmetry.space_group_name_H-M   'P 1'
#
loop_
_entity.id
_entity.type
_entity.pdbx_description
1 polymer ?
#
loop_
_entity_poly.entity_id
_entity_poly.type
_entity_poly.pdbx_seq_one_letter_code
_entity_poly.pdbx_strand_id
1 'polypeptide(L)'
;REGGIFERADNQNIVLCALRKKLTSPAIVTQIPELIEAFKDNIRTDFTPAQLSQLACLASQMPPENISLASFPADIFTQTREFDPVFDKRVAILSVDHNILRDYVTRFQSGMWPLPNAPLQITDEEDEPIVCE
;
A
#
# COMPACT_ATOMS: atom_id res chain seq x y z
N ARG A 1 22.15 1.08 -1.65
CA ARG A 1 22.33 1.22 -0.18
C ARG A 1 21.23 0.36 0.41
N GLU A 2 21.49 -0.91 0.68
CA GLU A 2 20.50 -1.86 1.22
C GLU A 2 19.96 -1.32 2.57
N GLY A 3 18.64 -1.39 2.77
CA GLY A 3 17.91 -0.97 3.97
C GLY A 3 17.17 0.37 3.90
N GLY A 4 16.71 0.80 2.72
CA GLY A 4 16.11 2.12 2.48
C GLY A 4 14.67 2.31 2.97
N ILE A 5 14.14 3.53 2.87
CA ILE A 5 12.71 3.82 3.15
C ILE A 5 11.76 3.15 2.15
N PHE A 6 12.16 3.05 0.89
CA PHE A 6 11.40 2.41 -0.18
C PHE A 6 11.35 0.89 0.01
N GLU A 7 12.49 0.24 0.23
CA GLU A 7 12.55 -1.19 0.58
C GLU A 7 11.71 -1.53 1.84
N ARG A 8 11.67 -0.62 2.83
CA ARG A 8 10.77 -0.82 3.98
C ARG A 8 9.30 -0.77 3.57
N ALA A 9 8.92 0.12 2.64
CA ALA A 9 7.55 0.17 2.11
C ALA A 9 7.21 -1.12 1.33
N ASP A 10 8.15 -1.67 0.58
CA ASP A 10 7.95 -2.94 -0.14
C ASP A 10 7.79 -4.12 0.83
N ASN A 11 8.59 -4.15 1.91
CA ASN A 11 8.39 -5.11 3.00
C ASN A 11 7.02 -4.95 3.69
N GLN A 12 6.49 -3.73 3.79
CA GLN A 12 5.13 -3.51 4.30
C GLN A 12 4.06 -4.07 3.35
N ASN A 13 4.28 -4.03 2.03
CA ASN A 13 3.39 -4.68 1.06
C ASN A 13 3.32 -6.20 1.26
N ILE A 14 4.45 -6.85 1.59
CA ILE A 14 4.47 -8.29 1.94
C ILE A 14 3.58 -8.57 3.16
N VAL A 15 3.67 -7.73 4.20
CA VAL A 15 2.84 -7.86 5.40
C VAL A 15 1.35 -7.69 5.05
N LEU A 16 1.00 -6.73 4.19
CA LEU A 16 -0.38 -6.53 3.74
C LEU A 16 -0.91 -7.75 2.98
N CYS A 17 -0.11 -8.35 2.09
CA CYS A 17 -0.48 -9.59 1.40
C CYS A 17 -0.70 -10.75 2.38
N ALA A 18 0.17 -10.91 3.37
CA ALA A 18 0.03 -11.93 4.41
C ALA A 18 -1.25 -11.73 5.25
N LEU A 19 -1.56 -10.47 5.61
CA LEU A 19 -2.78 -10.13 6.33
C LEU A 19 -4.03 -10.45 5.50
N ARG A 20 -4.04 -10.07 4.22
CA ARG A 20 -5.13 -10.44 3.30
C ARG A 20 -5.34 -11.95 3.29
N LYS A 21 -4.28 -12.72 3.01
CA LYS A 21 -4.33 -14.19 2.95
C LYS A 21 -4.89 -14.81 4.22
N LYS A 22 -4.53 -14.26 5.38
CA LYS A 22 -5.07 -14.69 6.68
C LYS A 22 -6.56 -14.36 6.80
N LEU A 23 -6.95 -13.12 6.51
CA LEU A 23 -8.33 -12.62 6.63
C LEU A 23 -9.31 -13.27 5.64
N THR A 24 -8.84 -13.69 4.46
CA THR A 24 -9.65 -14.39 3.45
C THR A 24 -9.63 -15.91 3.59
N SER A 25 -8.93 -16.46 4.59
CA SER A 25 -8.90 -17.91 4.81
C SER A 25 -10.26 -18.42 5.35
N PRO A 26 -10.70 -19.64 4.97
CA PRO A 26 -11.98 -20.19 5.45
C PRO A 26 -12.10 -20.26 6.97
N ALA A 27 -10.98 -20.45 7.68
CA ALA A 27 -10.95 -20.53 9.13
C ALA A 27 -11.17 -19.17 9.82
N ILE A 28 -10.79 -18.07 9.17
CA ILE A 28 -10.81 -16.71 9.75
C ILE A 28 -11.99 -15.89 9.26
N VAL A 29 -12.48 -16.13 8.04
CA VAL A 29 -13.58 -15.33 7.46
C VAL A 29 -14.83 -15.32 8.35
N THR A 30 -15.12 -16.43 9.03
CA THR A 30 -16.23 -16.54 9.98
C THR A 30 -16.00 -15.78 11.29
N GLN A 31 -14.75 -15.47 11.62
CA GLN A 31 -14.32 -14.75 12.82
C GLN A 31 -14.23 -13.24 12.60
N ILE A 32 -14.44 -12.74 11.37
CA ILE A 32 -14.33 -11.30 11.05
C ILE A 32 -15.20 -10.42 11.97
N PRO A 33 -16.46 -10.76 12.30
CA PRO A 33 -17.25 -9.97 13.24
C PRO A 33 -16.59 -9.85 14.63
N GLU A 34 -16.02 -10.94 15.15
CA GLU A 34 -15.32 -10.94 16.43
C GLU A 34 -14.01 -10.13 16.37
N LEU A 35 -13.29 -10.21 15.23
CA LEU A 35 -12.10 -9.41 15.00
C LEU A 35 -12.43 -7.90 14.98
N ILE A 36 -13.51 -7.50 14.30
CA ILE A 36 -13.97 -6.10 14.29
C ILE A 36 -14.23 -5.63 15.73
N GLU A 37 -14.95 -6.42 16.53
CA GLU A 37 -15.22 -6.08 17.93
C GLU A 37 -13.95 -5.99 18.78
N ALA A 38 -12.97 -6.86 18.56
CA ALA A 38 -11.70 -6.85 19.28
C ALA A 38 -10.81 -5.64 18.92
N PHE A 39 -10.90 -5.14 17.69
CA PHE A 39 -10.02 -4.08 17.19
C PHE A 39 -10.67 -2.68 17.12
N LYS A 40 -11.99 -2.55 17.24
CA LYS A 40 -12.71 -1.27 17.07
C LYS A 40 -12.18 -0.12 17.95
N ASP A 41 -11.67 -0.43 19.14
CA ASP A 41 -11.15 0.58 20.07
C ASP A 41 -9.68 0.95 19.77
N ASN A 42 -8.99 0.14 18.97
CA ASN A 42 -7.57 0.30 18.61
C ASN A 42 -7.35 0.72 17.14
N ILE A 43 -8.37 0.59 16.28
CA ILE A 43 -8.33 0.96 14.87
C ILE A 43 -9.40 2.02 14.60
N ARG A 44 -8.99 3.17 14.06
CA ARG A 44 -9.90 4.24 13.64
C ARG A 44 -10.20 4.13 12.15
N THR A 45 -11.47 4.02 11.80
CA THR A 45 -11.97 4.04 10.42
C THR A 45 -13.35 4.71 10.38
N ASP A 46 -13.70 5.27 9.24
CA ASP A 46 -15.03 5.81 8.94
C ASP A 46 -15.98 4.77 8.31
N PHE A 47 -15.50 3.54 8.07
CA PHE A 47 -16.36 2.45 7.64
C PHE A 47 -17.31 2.00 8.76
N THR A 48 -18.60 1.94 8.43
CA THR A 48 -19.61 1.33 9.29
C THR A 48 -19.43 -0.19 9.37
N PRO A 49 -19.92 -0.87 10.44
CA PRO A 49 -19.89 -2.33 10.52
C PRO A 49 -20.54 -3.05 9.32
N ALA A 50 -21.57 -2.44 8.73
CA ALA A 50 -22.23 -2.95 7.52
C ALA A 50 -21.30 -2.87 6.29
N GLN A 51 -20.58 -1.75 6.10
CA GLN A 51 -19.60 -1.62 5.02
C GLN A 51 -18.42 -2.58 5.21
N LEU A 52 -17.92 -2.74 6.43
CA LEU A 52 -16.87 -3.73 6.74
C LEU A 52 -17.31 -5.16 6.39
N SER A 53 -18.54 -5.53 6.73
CA SER A 53 -19.11 -6.84 6.35
C SER A 53 -19.21 -7.03 4.84
N GLN A 54 -19.62 -5.99 4.10
CA GLN A 54 -19.67 -6.02 2.63
C GLN A 54 -18.27 -6.18 2.02
N LEU A 55 -17.28 -5.43 2.52
CA LEU A 55 -15.89 -5.53 2.08
C LEU A 55 -15.29 -6.90 2.40
N ALA A 56 -15.59 -7.48 3.56
CA ALA A 56 -15.16 -8.83 3.92
C ALA A 56 -15.71 -9.89 2.94
N CYS A 57 -16.99 -9.77 2.56
CA CYS A 57 -17.60 -10.65 1.57
C CYS A 57 -16.93 -10.49 0.19
N LEU A 58 -16.69 -9.25 -0.27
CA LEU A 58 -16.01 -8.98 -1.53
C LEU A 58 -14.58 -9.52 -1.53
N ALA A 59 -13.84 -9.34 -0.44
CA ALA A 59 -12.46 -9.78 -0.31
C ALA A 59 -12.31 -11.30 -0.48
N SER A 60 -13.31 -12.09 -0.05
CA SER A 60 -13.32 -13.55 -0.24
C SER A 60 -13.55 -14.00 -1.69
N GLN A 61 -14.07 -13.10 -2.53
CA GLN A 61 -14.41 -13.38 -3.93
C GLN A 61 -13.41 -12.76 -4.92
N MET A 62 -12.56 -11.84 -4.46
CA MET A 62 -11.58 -11.16 -5.29
C MET A 62 -10.35 -12.05 -5.54
N PRO A 63 -10.06 -12.42 -6.79
CA PRO A 63 -8.85 -13.17 -7.13
C PRO A 63 -7.58 -12.41 -6.70
N PRO A 64 -6.59 -13.06 -6.05
CA PRO A 64 -5.34 -12.43 -5.63
C PRO A 64 -4.62 -11.64 -6.73
N GLU A 65 -4.65 -12.16 -7.96
CA GLU A 65 -4.05 -11.57 -9.16
C GLU A 65 -4.63 -10.20 -9.54
N ASN A 66 -5.82 -9.87 -9.04
CA ASN A 66 -6.47 -8.58 -9.27
C ASN A 66 -6.07 -7.51 -8.23
N ILE A 67 -5.14 -7.84 -7.33
CA ILE A 67 -4.66 -6.92 -6.29
C ILE A 67 -3.20 -6.61 -6.56
N SER A 68 -2.96 -5.35 -6.89
CA SER A 68 -1.62 -4.82 -7.10
C SER A 68 -1.28 -3.80 -6.02
N LEU A 69 -0.13 -4.00 -5.37
CA LEU A 69 0.47 -3.01 -4.49
C LEU A 69 1.64 -2.37 -5.23
N ALA A 70 1.67 -1.04 -5.26
CA ALA A 70 2.66 -0.27 -6.01
C ALA A 70 3.28 0.82 -5.14
N SER A 71 4.60 0.95 -5.24
CA SER A 71 5.38 2.03 -4.64
C SER A 71 5.63 3.11 -5.69
N PHE A 72 5.64 4.39 -5.30
CA PHE A 72 6.10 5.43 -6.23
C PHE A 72 7.59 5.22 -6.52
N PRO A 73 8.05 5.39 -7.78
CA PRO A 73 9.45 5.20 -8.14
C PRO A 73 10.37 6.08 -7.27
N ALA A 74 11.47 5.51 -6.77
CA ALA A 74 12.31 6.22 -5.80
C ALA A 74 13.03 7.44 -6.41
N ASP A 75 13.31 7.40 -7.71
CA ASP A 75 14.08 8.39 -8.47
C ASP A 75 13.35 9.73 -8.66
N ILE A 76 12.01 9.76 -8.55
CA ILE A 76 11.23 11.01 -8.60
C ILE A 76 11.37 11.84 -7.30
N PHE A 77 11.92 11.24 -6.24
CA PHE A 77 12.10 11.90 -4.96
C PHE A 77 13.52 12.44 -4.79
N THR A 78 13.62 13.66 -4.25
CA THR A 78 14.89 14.27 -3.85
C THR A 78 14.93 14.45 -2.34
N GLN A 79 15.90 13.81 -1.68
CA GLN A 79 16.11 14.03 -0.26
C GLN A 79 16.63 15.45 0.01
N THR A 80 15.88 16.22 0.78
CA THR A 80 16.25 17.59 1.17
C THR A 80 15.82 17.89 2.61
N ARG A 81 15.96 19.13 3.05
CA ARG A 81 15.44 19.58 4.35
C ARG A 81 14.55 20.79 4.20
N GLU A 82 13.42 20.80 4.90
CA GLU A 82 12.47 21.92 4.93
C GLU A 82 12.30 22.44 6.36
N PHE A 83 12.09 23.74 6.53
CA PHE A 83 11.85 24.32 7.85
C PHE A 83 10.43 23.99 8.31
N ASP A 84 10.32 23.33 9.47
CA ASP A 84 9.03 23.03 10.10
C ASP A 84 8.79 24.02 11.25
N PRO A 85 7.73 24.85 11.19
CA PRO A 85 7.44 25.85 12.23
C PRO A 85 6.94 25.24 13.54
N VAL A 86 6.42 24.00 13.55
CA VAL A 86 5.97 23.31 14.76
C VAL A 86 7.16 22.83 15.58
N PHE A 87 8.22 22.38 14.91
CA PHE A 87 9.43 21.87 15.56
C PHE A 87 10.57 22.89 15.67
N ASP A 88 10.41 24.08 15.09
CA ASP A 88 11.40 25.15 15.00
C ASP A 88 12.78 24.66 14.51
N LYS A 89 12.77 23.78 13.50
CA LYS A 89 14.00 23.22 12.92
C LYS A 89 13.80 22.79 11.48
N ARG A 90 14.91 22.69 10.74
CA ARG A 90 14.90 22.04 9.42
C ARG A 90 14.78 20.53 9.60
N VAL A 91 13.74 19.91 9.07
CA VAL A 91 13.50 18.46 9.09
C VAL A 91 13.83 17.84 7.74
N ALA A 92 14.24 16.57 7.72
CA ALA A 92 14.48 15.87 6.46
C ALA A 92 13.14 15.53 5.78
N ILE A 93 13.07 15.74 4.47
CA ILE A 93 11.92 15.39 3.63
C ILE A 93 12.38 14.67 2.35
N LEU A 94 11.46 13.94 1.73
CA LEU A 94 11.57 13.50 0.34
C LEU A 94 10.71 14.44 -0.50
N SER A 95 11.36 15.43 -1.13
CA SER A 95 10.70 16.41 -1.98
C SER A 95 10.38 15.81 -3.35
N VAL A 96 9.22 16.14 -3.91
CA VAL A 96 8.76 15.67 -5.22
C VAL A 96 7.76 16.66 -5.83
N ASP A 97 7.68 16.73 -7.16
CA ASP A 97 6.62 17.47 -7.83
C ASP A 97 5.28 16.73 -7.67
N HIS A 98 4.33 17.34 -6.96
CA HIS A 98 3.01 16.75 -6.72
C HIS A 98 2.19 16.51 -8.00
N ASN A 99 2.51 17.16 -9.12
CA ASN A 99 1.86 16.85 -10.41
C ASN A 99 2.25 15.45 -10.91
N ILE A 100 3.51 15.05 -10.68
CA ILE A 100 3.98 13.70 -10.99
C ILE A 100 3.22 12.68 -10.13
N LEU A 101 3.10 12.93 -8.82
CA LEU A 101 2.35 12.02 -7.93
C LEU A 101 0.88 11.89 -8.33
N ARG A 102 0.21 12.99 -8.69
CA ARG A 102 -1.19 12.96 -9.16
C ARG A 102 -1.35 12.17 -10.44
N ASP A 103 -0.40 12.27 -11.37
CA ASP A 103 -0.39 11.50 -12.60
C ASP A 103 -0.24 9.99 -12.31
N TYR A 104 0.69 9.58 -11.44
CA TYR A 104 0.79 8.17 -10.99
C TYR A 104 -0.51 7.66 -10.36
N VAL A 105 -1.13 8.44 -9.46
CA VAL A 105 -2.43 8.06 -8.86
C VAL A 105 -3.52 7.92 -9.92
N THR A 106 -3.57 8.83 -10.90
CA THR A 106 -4.54 8.77 -11.99
C THR A 106 -4.36 7.51 -12.83
N ARG A 107 -3.11 7.18 -13.17
CA ARG A 107 -2.77 5.95 -13.91
C ARG A 107 -3.07 4.69 -13.12
N PHE A 108 -2.87 4.71 -11.80
CA PHE A 108 -3.24 3.62 -10.90
C PHE A 108 -4.74 3.35 -10.94
N GLN A 109 -5.54 4.41 -10.74
CA GLN A 109 -7.00 4.31 -10.72
C GLN A 109 -7.59 3.87 -12.07
N SER A 110 -6.93 4.18 -13.18
CA SER A 110 -7.33 3.74 -14.52
C SER A 110 -6.78 2.37 -14.92
N GLY A 111 -6.02 1.69 -14.05
CA GLY A 111 -5.37 0.41 -14.36
C GLY A 111 -4.26 0.49 -15.41
N MET A 112 -3.69 1.68 -15.63
CA MET A 112 -2.55 1.91 -16.54
C MET A 112 -1.20 1.79 -15.84
N TRP A 113 -1.18 1.74 -14.50
CA TRP A 113 0.01 1.56 -13.70
C TRP A 113 -0.34 0.83 -12.40
N PRO A 114 0.52 -0.04 -11.86
CA PRO A 114 1.69 -0.59 -12.53
C PRO A 114 1.29 -1.44 -13.75
N LEU A 115 2.11 -1.45 -14.80
CA LEU A 115 1.76 -2.21 -16.01
C LEU A 115 1.84 -3.72 -15.69
N PRO A 116 0.78 -4.50 -15.94
CA PRO A 116 0.89 -5.95 -15.89
C PRO A 116 1.84 -6.39 -17.01
N ASN A 117 3.03 -6.87 -16.64
CA ASN A 117 4.13 -7.23 -17.54
C ASN A 117 4.85 -6.03 -18.19
N ALA A 118 5.33 -5.05 -17.40
CA ALA A 118 6.33 -4.12 -17.89
C ALA A 118 7.53 -4.91 -18.49
N PRO A 119 8.06 -4.55 -19.67
CA PRO A 119 9.28 -5.19 -20.17
C PRO A 119 10.37 -5.02 -19.12
N LEU A 120 10.98 -6.14 -18.71
CA LEU A 120 12.07 -6.21 -17.74
C LEU A 120 13.15 -5.18 -18.11
N GLN A 121 13.07 -3.99 -17.51
CA GLN A 121 14.20 -3.10 -17.44
C GLN A 121 14.90 -3.48 -16.15
N ILE A 122 15.94 -4.28 -16.31
CA ILE A 122 16.85 -4.65 -15.23
C ILE A 122 17.57 -3.36 -14.84
N THR A 123 16.98 -2.63 -13.89
CA THR A 123 17.65 -1.66 -13.05
C THR A 123 17.41 -2.15 -11.62
N ASP A 124 18.28 -3.04 -11.16
CA ASP A 124 18.44 -3.48 -9.77
C ASP A 124 17.18 -3.41 -8.88
N GLU A 125 16.27 -4.38 -9.06
CA GLU A 125 15.29 -4.95 -8.11
C GLU A 125 14.29 -4.06 -7.32
N GLU A 126 14.25 -2.73 -7.42
CA GLU A 126 13.45 -1.88 -6.51
C GLU A 126 12.05 -1.40 -7.01
N ASP A 127 11.61 -1.73 -8.23
CA ASP A 127 10.39 -1.14 -8.83
C ASP A 127 9.31 -2.16 -9.30
N GLU A 128 9.41 -3.44 -8.93
CA GLU A 128 8.38 -4.42 -9.30
C GLU A 128 7.14 -4.37 -8.38
N PRO A 129 5.92 -4.35 -8.95
CA PRO A 129 4.71 -4.39 -8.14
C PRO A 129 4.59 -5.72 -7.41
N ILE A 130 4.36 -5.67 -6.11
CA ILE A 130 4.11 -6.88 -5.32
C ILE A 130 2.69 -7.36 -5.60
N VAL A 131 2.58 -8.51 -6.26
CA VAL A 131 1.33 -9.24 -6.45
C VAL A 131 1.13 -10.17 -5.26
N CYS A 132 -0.02 -10.07 -4.60
CA CYS A 132 -0.32 -10.96 -3.48
C CYS A 132 -0.67 -12.37 -4.03
N GLU A 133 0.17 -13.38 -3.79
CA GLU A 133 -0.13 -14.80 -4.09
C GLU A 133 -0.96 -15.51 -2.99
#